data_AF-Q9NA33-F1
#
_entry.id   AF-Q9NA33-F1
#
_cell.length_a   1.000
_cell.length_b   1.000
_cell.length_c   1.000
_cell.angle_alpha   90.00
_cell.angle_beta   90.00
_cell.angle_gamma   90.00
#
_symmetry.space_group_name_H-M   'P 1'
#
loop_
_entity.id
_entity.type
_entity.pdbx_description
1 polymer ?
#
loop_
_entity_poly.entity_id
_entity_poly.type
_entity_poly.pdbx_seq_one_letter_code
_entity_poly.pdbx_strand_id
1 'polypeptide(L)'
;MLRLLIFLIFLADFSLCQDPKVTFEDYFQFGKNEYTERNWPDCVAFMKRAIDDFRQYQDDVVSCRRKCNRQIKPATSSSPKIAKFHETSETALCLLRCRKDMFGDHQSIKKMSVYHDLEERKPYQYMHICYYHQGELAMAVQSAYTFLVANPDDKDIKQSLNWYMNRDGYSDDMLIDMERKDHEAKFINGVEAYDQQDWGRCVNEFESALEKSIIQDEKCRLLCQDKIDWSVVDGNPEIDILLASMRASVIRCEHNCLYKLARINGHYVGHLFAAHFEYLHFCHFKMQRGAEAAQTVANYLLFDDSPLMRRNRYFYGKQYKKNELFTPSQEVLDIYRRRDLEARFLEFMEKRFVVKDGELPPEQADDRNPLSLDIHVEDNFPYEQIPSLMTSSECKILRSALDTRERDGFVKELEQRVKLWPNSSYSNVTCGSPVREAQCSRAIVFSAEHNDCGEWLGKWFNGCAVVFCDEKKIID
;
A
#
# COMPACT_ATOMS: atom_id res chain seq x y z
N MET A 1 -20.95 -83.75 15.07
CA MET A 1 -21.68 -82.77 15.90
C MET A 1 -20.95 -81.43 15.79
N LEU A 2 -21.72 -80.33 15.75
CA LEU A 2 -21.29 -78.93 15.61
C LEU A 2 -20.90 -78.47 14.18
N ARG A 3 -21.88 -77.85 13.51
CA ARG A 3 -21.72 -77.18 12.21
C ARG A 3 -20.99 -75.85 12.43
N LEU A 4 -19.85 -75.69 11.78
CA LEU A 4 -19.03 -74.47 11.73
C LEU A 4 -19.82 -73.38 10.97
N LEU A 5 -20.48 -72.45 11.67
CA LEU A 5 -21.00 -71.23 11.06
C LEU A 5 -19.84 -70.22 10.96
N ILE A 6 -19.23 -70.15 9.78
CA ILE A 6 -18.29 -69.08 9.43
C ILE A 6 -19.13 -67.82 9.18
N PHE A 7 -19.24 -66.97 10.19
CA PHE A 7 -19.72 -65.60 10.04
C PHE A 7 -18.65 -64.80 9.29
N LEU A 8 -18.79 -64.71 7.97
CA LEU A 8 -18.10 -63.72 7.14
C LEU A 8 -18.65 -62.35 7.53
N ILE A 9 -17.96 -61.68 8.46
CA ILE A 9 -18.13 -60.26 8.73
C ILE A 9 -17.67 -59.55 7.46
N PHE A 10 -18.64 -59.18 6.62
CA PHE A 10 -18.44 -58.18 5.58
C PHE A 10 -18.03 -56.89 6.28
N LEU A 11 -16.72 -56.63 6.30
CA LEU A 11 -16.18 -55.29 6.42
C LEU A 11 -16.61 -54.57 5.14
N ALA A 12 -17.86 -54.12 5.12
CA ALA A 12 -18.28 -53.12 4.17
C ALA A 12 -17.42 -51.89 4.50
N ASP A 13 -16.45 -51.62 3.64
CA ASP A 13 -15.69 -50.39 3.63
C ASP A 13 -16.71 -49.26 3.75
N PHE A 14 -16.78 -48.67 4.95
CA PHE A 14 -17.33 -47.34 5.14
C PHE A 14 -16.39 -46.44 4.36
N SER A 15 -16.60 -46.40 3.04
CA SER A 15 -16.34 -45.25 2.21
C SER A 15 -17.21 -44.18 2.85
N LEU A 16 -16.67 -43.52 3.88
CA LEU A 16 -17.24 -42.33 4.46
C LEU A 16 -17.49 -41.44 3.26
N CYS A 17 -18.75 -41.32 2.86
CA CYS A 17 -19.19 -40.34 1.89
C CYS A 17 -18.92 -39.02 2.60
N GLN A 18 -17.70 -38.49 2.46
CA GLN A 18 -17.36 -37.21 3.02
C GLN A 18 -18.24 -36.24 2.28
N ASP A 19 -19.28 -35.73 2.96
CA ASP A 19 -20.11 -34.68 2.42
C ASP A 19 -19.19 -33.60 1.86
N PRO A 20 -19.41 -33.16 0.61
CA PRO A 20 -18.52 -32.19 -0.01
C PRO A 20 -18.41 -30.98 0.91
N LYS A 21 -17.17 -30.67 1.32
CA LYS A 21 -16.89 -29.53 2.21
C LYS A 21 -17.44 -28.27 1.55
N VAL A 22 -18.39 -27.62 2.22
CA VAL A 22 -18.95 -26.35 1.79
C VAL A 22 -17.87 -25.29 1.88
N THR A 23 -17.68 -24.53 0.80
CA THR A 23 -16.64 -23.50 0.67
C THR A 23 -17.22 -22.09 0.80
N PHE A 24 -16.37 -21.08 1.00
CA PHE A 24 -16.78 -19.67 0.97
C PHE A 24 -17.51 -19.32 -0.33
N GLU A 25 -17.15 -19.91 -1.47
CA GLU A 25 -17.89 -19.70 -2.72
C GLU A 25 -19.33 -20.23 -2.66
N ASP A 26 -19.52 -21.38 -2.02
CA ASP A 26 -20.83 -21.99 -1.86
C ASP A 26 -21.69 -21.18 -0.88
N TYR A 27 -21.12 -20.80 0.29
CA TYR A 27 -21.80 -19.93 1.25
C TYR A 27 -22.19 -18.58 0.66
N PHE A 28 -21.31 -17.97 -0.13
CA PHE A 28 -21.62 -16.70 -0.79
C PHE A 28 -22.78 -16.87 -1.78
N GLN A 29 -22.78 -17.95 -2.56
CA GLN A 29 -23.88 -18.24 -3.47
C GLN A 29 -25.19 -18.53 -2.73
N PHE A 30 -25.16 -19.25 -1.61
CA PHE A 30 -26.34 -19.46 -0.77
C PHE A 30 -26.89 -18.15 -0.23
N GLY A 31 -26.04 -17.26 0.30
CA GLY A 31 -26.47 -15.94 0.77
C GLY A 31 -27.11 -15.09 -0.34
N LYS A 32 -26.59 -15.17 -1.57
CA LYS A 32 -27.18 -14.49 -2.73
C LYS A 32 -28.56 -15.03 -3.09
N ASN A 33 -28.75 -16.35 -3.00
CA ASN A 33 -30.04 -16.98 -3.22
C ASN A 33 -31.06 -16.54 -2.15
N GLU A 34 -30.69 -16.58 -0.87
CA GLU A 34 -31.56 -16.12 0.23
C GLU A 34 -31.88 -14.62 0.14
N TYR A 35 -30.94 -13.80 -0.34
CA TYR A 35 -31.20 -12.39 -0.64
C TYR A 35 -32.28 -12.24 -1.73
N THR A 36 -32.20 -13.01 -2.81
CA THR A 36 -33.19 -13.00 -3.90
C THR A 36 -34.56 -13.45 -3.40
N GLU A 37 -34.61 -14.49 -2.56
CA GLU A 37 -35.84 -15.01 -1.94
C GLU A 37 -36.34 -14.15 -0.78
N ARG A 38 -35.64 -13.05 -0.44
CA ARG A 38 -35.97 -12.13 0.66
C ARG A 38 -35.99 -12.79 2.04
N ASN A 39 -35.25 -13.87 2.20
CA ASN A 39 -35.02 -14.52 3.47
C ASN A 39 -33.84 -13.85 4.19
N TRP A 40 -34.13 -12.72 4.82
CA TRP A 40 -33.11 -11.84 5.39
C TRP A 40 -32.23 -12.47 6.47
N PRO A 41 -32.78 -13.27 7.43
CA PRO A 41 -31.95 -13.94 8.43
C PRO A 41 -30.94 -14.90 7.81
N ASP A 42 -31.35 -15.73 6.84
CA ASP A 42 -30.45 -16.71 6.22
C ASP A 42 -29.47 -16.06 5.24
N CYS A 43 -29.88 -14.98 4.55
CA CYS A 43 -28.96 -14.10 3.81
C CYS A 43 -27.78 -13.67 4.70
N VAL A 44 -28.06 -13.10 5.88
CA VAL A 44 -27.02 -12.67 6.82
C VAL A 44 -26.19 -13.86 7.30
N ALA A 45 -26.84 -14.97 7.66
CA ALA A 45 -26.15 -16.15 8.17
C ALA A 45 -25.14 -16.72 7.16
N PHE A 46 -25.55 -16.87 5.89
CA PHE A 46 -24.67 -17.39 4.84
C PHE A 46 -23.58 -16.40 4.44
N MET A 47 -23.87 -15.10 4.37
CA MET A 47 -22.86 -14.08 4.07
C MET A 47 -21.76 -14.05 5.14
N LYS A 48 -22.13 -14.12 6.43
CA LYS A 48 -21.16 -14.20 7.53
C LYS A 48 -20.29 -15.46 7.43
N ARG A 49 -20.90 -16.62 7.14
CA ARG A 49 -20.13 -17.87 6.93
C ARG A 49 -19.17 -17.77 5.74
N ALA A 50 -19.58 -17.10 4.66
CA ALA A 50 -18.71 -16.87 3.51
C ALA A 50 -17.49 -16.02 3.88
N ILE A 51 -17.68 -14.94 4.65
CA ILE A 51 -16.59 -14.08 5.13
C ILE A 51 -15.64 -14.87 6.05
N ASP A 52 -16.17 -15.59 7.03
CA ASP A 52 -15.37 -16.33 8.01
C ASP A 52 -14.56 -17.46 7.35
N ASP A 53 -15.18 -18.23 6.45
CA ASP A 53 -14.49 -19.29 5.69
C ASP A 53 -13.44 -18.71 4.74
N PHE A 54 -13.71 -17.55 4.12
CA PHE A 54 -12.74 -16.86 3.27
C PHE A 54 -11.49 -16.39 4.03
N ARG A 55 -11.68 -15.81 5.23
CA ARG A 55 -10.58 -15.43 6.12
C ARG A 55 -9.76 -16.64 6.54
N GLN A 56 -10.41 -17.73 6.92
CA GLN A 56 -9.75 -18.99 7.28
C GLN A 56 -8.95 -19.55 6.10
N TYR A 57 -9.54 -19.55 4.89
CA TYR A 57 -8.85 -19.96 3.67
C TYR A 57 -7.56 -19.16 3.44
N GLN A 58 -7.60 -17.84 3.56
CA GLN A 58 -6.41 -16.99 3.42
C GLN A 58 -5.35 -17.31 4.48
N ASP A 59 -5.76 -17.49 5.74
CA ASP A 59 -4.84 -17.78 6.85
C ASP A 59 -4.18 -19.16 6.70
N ASP A 60 -4.92 -20.17 6.25
CA ASP A 60 -4.40 -21.52 5.97
C ASP A 60 -3.39 -21.51 4.82
N VAL A 61 -3.70 -20.76 3.75
CA VAL A 61 -2.76 -20.58 2.62
C VAL A 61 -1.46 -19.93 3.09
N VAL A 62 -1.55 -18.84 3.87
CA VAL A 62 -0.39 -18.13 4.42
C VAL A 62 0.41 -19.03 5.38
N SER A 63 -0.28 -19.77 6.24
CA SER A 63 0.32 -20.72 7.18
C SER A 63 1.13 -21.78 6.45
N CYS A 64 0.56 -22.38 5.40
CA CYS A 64 1.26 -23.35 4.56
C CYS A 64 2.52 -22.76 3.92
N ARG A 65 2.44 -21.55 3.36
CA ARG A 65 3.60 -20.90 2.73
C ARG A 65 4.70 -20.57 3.74
N ARG A 66 4.36 -19.99 4.89
CA ARG A 66 5.32 -19.72 5.97
C ARG A 66 5.98 -21.00 6.48
N LYS A 67 5.20 -22.07 6.67
CA LYS A 67 5.73 -23.38 7.07
C LYS A 67 6.74 -23.90 6.04
N CYS A 68 6.39 -23.89 4.76
CA CYS A 68 7.26 -24.41 3.70
C CYS A 68 8.53 -23.56 3.53
N ASN A 69 8.42 -22.23 3.53
CA ASN A 69 9.57 -21.33 3.45
C ASN A 69 10.57 -21.53 4.60
N ARG A 70 10.11 -21.94 5.79
CA ARG A 70 10.99 -22.24 6.95
C ARG A 70 11.66 -23.61 6.87
N GLN A 71 11.00 -24.60 6.26
CA GLN A 71 11.48 -25.98 6.24
C GLN A 71 12.50 -26.24 5.12
N ILE A 72 12.46 -25.43 4.07
CA ILE A 72 13.23 -25.68 2.84
C ILE A 72 14.49 -24.83 2.85
N LYS A 73 15.62 -25.47 2.59
CA LYS A 73 16.91 -24.80 2.56
C LYS A 73 17.14 -24.20 1.18
N PRO A 74 17.38 -22.88 1.07
CA PRO A 74 17.61 -22.25 -0.22
C PRO A 74 18.93 -22.74 -0.83
N ALA A 75 18.94 -22.95 -2.15
CA ALA A 75 20.15 -23.22 -2.89
C ALA A 75 21.07 -21.98 -2.87
N THR A 76 22.37 -22.21 -2.78
CA THR A 76 23.37 -21.12 -2.76
C THR A 76 23.53 -20.49 -4.15
N SER A 77 24.10 -19.28 -4.22
CA SER A 77 24.39 -18.61 -5.49
C SER A 77 25.35 -19.40 -6.39
N SER A 78 26.24 -20.22 -5.79
CA SER A 78 27.17 -21.10 -6.50
C SER A 78 26.57 -22.47 -6.85
N SER A 79 25.34 -22.77 -6.40
CA SER A 79 24.69 -24.04 -6.70
C SER A 79 24.35 -24.17 -8.18
N PRO A 80 24.49 -25.37 -8.79
CA PRO A 80 24.03 -25.63 -10.15
C PRO A 80 22.54 -25.32 -10.33
N LYS A 81 22.11 -24.92 -11.54
CA LYS A 81 20.69 -24.60 -11.85
C LYS A 81 19.72 -25.70 -11.41
N ILE A 82 20.09 -26.98 -11.60
CA ILE A 82 19.25 -28.12 -11.20
C ILE A 82 18.95 -28.17 -9.69
N ALA A 83 19.85 -27.65 -8.84
CA ALA A 83 19.61 -27.57 -7.40
C ALA A 83 18.51 -26.54 -7.08
N LYS A 84 18.43 -25.41 -7.80
CA LYS A 84 17.33 -24.43 -7.66
C LYS A 84 15.98 -25.01 -8.12
N PHE A 85 16.01 -25.85 -9.16
CA PHE A 85 14.81 -26.58 -9.59
C PHE A 85 14.36 -27.62 -8.55
N HIS A 86 15.30 -28.31 -7.90
CA HIS A 86 15.01 -29.22 -6.80
C HIS A 86 14.41 -28.48 -5.60
N GLU A 87 14.99 -27.35 -5.18
CA GLU A 87 14.44 -26.48 -4.13
C GLU A 87 12.98 -26.07 -4.42
N THR A 88 12.70 -25.68 -5.66
CA THR A 88 11.34 -25.34 -6.12
C THR A 88 10.41 -26.55 -6.00
N SER A 89 10.90 -27.75 -6.35
CA SER A 89 10.14 -29.00 -6.28
C SER A 89 9.85 -29.42 -4.83
N GLU A 90 10.80 -29.23 -3.91
CA GLU A 90 10.62 -29.44 -2.48
C GLU A 90 9.55 -28.50 -1.93
N THR A 91 9.53 -27.25 -2.40
CA THR A 91 8.52 -26.24 -2.03
C THR A 91 7.14 -26.64 -2.53
N ALA A 92 7.03 -27.04 -3.80
CA ALA A 92 5.80 -27.54 -4.37
C ALA A 92 5.25 -28.76 -3.61
N LEU A 93 6.11 -29.75 -3.31
CA LEU A 93 5.69 -30.95 -2.57
C LEU A 93 5.23 -30.62 -1.14
N CYS A 94 5.92 -29.70 -0.45
CA CYS A 94 5.50 -29.22 0.86
C CYS A 94 4.12 -28.55 0.81
N LEU A 95 3.90 -27.67 -0.17
CA LEU A 95 2.63 -26.96 -0.34
C LEU A 95 1.48 -27.91 -0.67
N LEU A 96 1.69 -28.89 -1.56
CA LEU A 96 0.68 -29.89 -1.90
C LEU A 96 0.23 -30.68 -0.66
N ARG A 97 1.17 -31.13 0.16
CA ARG A 97 0.86 -31.84 1.41
C ARG A 97 0.11 -30.95 2.39
N CYS A 98 0.61 -29.73 2.61
CA CYS A 98 -0.04 -28.79 3.52
C CYS A 98 -1.45 -28.41 3.08
N ARG A 99 -1.66 -28.15 1.79
CA ARG A 99 -2.99 -27.83 1.25
C ARG A 99 -3.95 -29.01 1.34
N LYS A 100 -3.47 -30.24 1.11
CA LYS A 100 -4.28 -31.43 1.33
C LYS A 100 -4.71 -31.56 2.80
N ASP A 101 -3.81 -31.26 3.74
CA ASP A 101 -4.13 -31.29 5.17
C ASP A 101 -5.17 -30.22 5.57
N MET A 102 -5.07 -28.99 5.02
CA MET A 102 -5.98 -27.88 5.35
C MET A 102 -7.33 -27.95 4.62
N PHE A 103 -7.32 -28.34 3.35
CA PHE A 103 -8.47 -28.19 2.45
C PHE A 103 -9.04 -29.53 1.96
N GLY A 104 -8.43 -30.65 2.29
CA GLY A 104 -8.81 -31.97 1.77
C GLY A 104 -8.64 -32.02 0.25
N ASP A 105 -9.65 -32.53 -0.45
CA ASP A 105 -9.64 -32.62 -1.91
C ASP A 105 -9.94 -31.27 -2.60
N HIS A 106 -10.50 -30.29 -1.88
CA HIS A 106 -10.85 -28.96 -2.42
C HIS A 106 -9.67 -27.99 -2.32
N GLN A 107 -8.62 -28.20 -3.13
CA GLN A 107 -7.36 -27.50 -2.94
C GLN A 107 -7.27 -26.11 -3.58
N SER A 108 -8.23 -25.67 -4.39
CA SER A 108 -8.13 -24.44 -5.19
C SER A 108 -9.42 -23.64 -5.24
N ILE A 109 -9.28 -22.33 -5.45
CA ILE A 109 -10.38 -21.40 -5.72
C ILE A 109 -11.13 -21.89 -6.95
N LYS A 110 -12.45 -22.05 -6.85
CA LYS A 110 -13.32 -22.50 -7.95
C LYS A 110 -13.49 -21.40 -9.00
N LYS A 111 -13.66 -20.16 -8.54
CA LYS A 111 -13.90 -18.97 -9.40
C LYS A 111 -13.18 -17.75 -8.85
N MET A 112 -12.20 -17.24 -9.60
CA MET A 112 -11.43 -16.06 -9.19
C MET A 112 -12.29 -14.81 -9.03
N SER A 113 -13.38 -14.68 -9.79
CA SER A 113 -14.33 -13.58 -9.62
C SER A 113 -14.95 -13.55 -8.22
N VAL A 114 -15.26 -14.72 -7.62
CA VAL A 114 -15.82 -14.79 -6.27
C VAL A 114 -14.77 -14.43 -5.23
N TYR A 115 -13.51 -14.83 -5.44
CA TYR A 115 -12.40 -14.39 -4.61
C TYR A 115 -12.28 -12.86 -4.59
N HIS A 116 -12.37 -12.21 -5.76
CA HIS A 116 -12.37 -10.75 -5.88
C HIS A 116 -13.61 -10.11 -5.23
N ASP A 117 -14.81 -10.69 -5.41
CA ASP A 117 -16.03 -10.21 -4.74
C ASP A 117 -15.86 -10.16 -3.21
N LEU A 118 -15.17 -11.14 -2.63
CA LEU A 118 -14.88 -11.22 -1.20
C LEU A 118 -13.78 -10.23 -0.77
N GLU A 119 -12.71 -10.07 -1.56
CA GLU A 119 -11.70 -9.01 -1.31
C GLU A 119 -12.30 -7.60 -1.38
N GLU A 120 -13.26 -7.38 -2.29
CA GLU A 120 -14.03 -6.14 -2.46
C GLU A 120 -15.14 -5.98 -1.41
N ARG A 121 -15.22 -6.88 -0.42
CA ARG A 121 -16.20 -6.84 0.67
C ARG A 121 -17.67 -6.90 0.21
N LYS A 122 -17.98 -7.48 -0.96
CA LYS A 122 -19.36 -7.56 -1.50
C LYS A 122 -20.38 -8.28 -0.59
N PRO A 123 -20.03 -9.26 0.26
CA PRO A 123 -21.01 -9.78 1.22
C PRO A 123 -21.67 -8.68 2.08
N TYR A 124 -20.93 -7.64 2.44
CA TYR A 124 -21.46 -6.50 3.18
C TYR A 124 -22.44 -5.63 2.37
N GLN A 125 -22.26 -5.58 1.04
CA GLN A 125 -23.22 -4.97 0.11
C GLN A 125 -24.59 -5.67 0.16
N TYR A 126 -24.63 -6.99 0.38
CA TYR A 126 -25.89 -7.70 0.58
C TYR A 126 -26.39 -7.57 2.03
N MET A 127 -25.49 -7.72 3.01
CA MET A 127 -25.84 -7.74 4.42
C MET A 127 -26.47 -6.43 4.89
N HIS A 128 -26.10 -5.26 4.35
CA HIS A 128 -26.72 -4.00 4.80
C HIS A 128 -28.22 -3.95 4.50
N ILE A 129 -28.65 -4.49 3.36
CA ILE A 129 -30.06 -4.59 2.97
C ILE A 129 -30.76 -5.66 3.82
N CYS A 130 -30.12 -6.82 4.00
CA CYS A 130 -30.69 -7.90 4.81
C CYS A 130 -30.88 -7.48 6.28
N TYR A 131 -29.93 -6.76 6.88
CA TYR A 131 -30.08 -6.21 8.24
C TYR A 131 -31.15 -5.13 8.31
N TYR A 132 -31.20 -4.24 7.31
CA TYR A 132 -32.22 -3.18 7.27
C TYR A 132 -33.64 -3.76 7.27
N HIS A 133 -33.90 -4.79 6.47
CA HIS A 133 -35.21 -5.46 6.46
C HIS A 133 -35.52 -6.28 7.73
N GLN A 134 -34.51 -6.60 8.54
CA GLN A 134 -34.69 -7.18 9.88
C GLN A 134 -34.93 -6.13 10.97
N GLY A 135 -34.90 -4.83 10.62
CA GLY A 135 -35.03 -3.73 11.58
C GLY A 135 -33.73 -3.43 12.34
N GLU A 136 -32.60 -3.98 11.92
CA GLU A 136 -31.30 -3.77 12.56
C GLU A 136 -30.54 -2.61 11.89
N LEU A 137 -30.92 -1.37 12.23
CA LEU A 137 -30.33 -0.16 11.64
C LEU A 137 -28.81 -0.09 11.85
N ALA A 138 -28.31 -0.36 13.07
CA ALA A 138 -26.89 -0.28 13.36
C ALA A 138 -26.06 -1.24 12.51
N MET A 139 -26.49 -2.51 12.39
CA MET A 139 -25.80 -3.50 11.56
C MET A 139 -25.91 -3.20 10.06
N ALA A 140 -27.02 -2.59 9.63
CA ALA A 140 -27.15 -2.10 8.26
C ALA A 140 -26.13 -1.00 7.96
N VAL A 141 -26.03 0.01 8.83
CA VAL A 141 -25.05 1.10 8.70
C VAL A 141 -23.61 0.58 8.73
N GLN A 142 -23.27 -0.28 9.69
CA GLN A 142 -21.93 -0.89 9.78
C GLN A 142 -21.59 -1.67 8.51
N SER A 143 -22.53 -2.47 7.98
CA SER A 143 -22.30 -3.25 6.76
C SER A 143 -22.10 -2.34 5.55
N ALA A 144 -22.94 -1.31 5.41
CA ALA A 144 -22.81 -0.36 4.30
C ALA A 144 -21.51 0.44 4.38
N TYR A 145 -21.11 0.88 5.57
CA TYR A 145 -19.85 1.58 5.80
C TYR A 145 -18.64 0.67 5.54
N THR A 146 -18.66 -0.58 5.99
CA THR A 146 -17.62 -1.59 5.74
C THR A 146 -17.39 -1.80 4.23
N PHE A 147 -18.47 -1.84 3.43
CA PHE A 147 -18.38 -1.93 1.98
C PHE A 147 -17.86 -0.64 1.34
N LEU A 148 -18.36 0.53 1.78
CA LEU A 148 -17.92 1.85 1.29
C LEU A 148 -16.41 2.07 1.51
N VAL A 149 -15.86 1.61 2.65
CA VAL A 149 -14.43 1.74 2.95
C VAL A 149 -13.56 1.03 1.90
N ALA A 150 -13.99 -0.12 1.37
CA ALA A 150 -13.27 -0.80 0.29
C ALA A 150 -13.58 -0.21 -1.10
N ASN A 151 -14.80 0.33 -1.29
CA ASN A 151 -15.32 0.81 -2.57
C ASN A 151 -15.81 2.27 -2.45
N PRO A 152 -14.92 3.24 -2.23
CA PRO A 152 -15.30 4.61 -1.86
C PRO A 152 -15.97 5.39 -2.98
N ASP A 153 -15.96 4.91 -4.22
CA ASP A 153 -16.60 5.56 -5.37
C ASP A 153 -17.97 4.97 -5.73
N ASP A 154 -18.41 3.95 -4.99
CA ASP A 154 -19.72 3.32 -5.20
C ASP A 154 -20.85 4.31 -4.85
N LYS A 155 -21.67 4.62 -5.85
CA LYS A 155 -22.74 5.62 -5.74
C LYS A 155 -23.95 5.08 -4.97
N ASP A 156 -24.25 3.80 -5.14
CA ASP A 156 -25.43 3.16 -4.58
C ASP A 156 -25.29 3.00 -3.05
N ILE A 157 -24.09 2.67 -2.59
CA ILE A 157 -23.81 2.58 -1.16
C ILE A 157 -23.79 3.96 -0.49
N LYS A 158 -23.26 4.99 -1.16
CA LYS A 158 -23.34 6.38 -0.66
C LYS A 158 -24.78 6.84 -0.52
N GLN A 159 -25.62 6.53 -1.50
CA GLN A 159 -27.05 6.83 -1.43
C GLN A 159 -27.73 6.08 -0.28
N SER A 160 -27.38 4.80 -0.10
CA SER A 160 -27.91 3.96 1.00
C SER A 160 -27.50 4.50 2.37
N LEU A 161 -26.23 4.86 2.56
CA LEU A 161 -25.74 5.47 3.81
C LEU A 161 -26.40 6.81 4.10
N ASN A 162 -26.53 7.69 3.10
CA ASN A 162 -27.28 8.94 3.27
C ASN A 162 -28.74 8.67 3.65
N TRP A 163 -29.35 7.63 3.09
CA TRP A 163 -30.71 7.23 3.46
C TRP A 163 -30.80 6.73 4.92
N TYR A 164 -29.81 5.96 5.39
CA TYR A 164 -29.70 5.50 6.78
C TYR A 164 -29.43 6.64 7.77
N MET A 165 -28.57 7.60 7.40
CA MET A 165 -28.27 8.80 8.20
C MET A 165 -29.52 9.65 8.52
N ASN A 166 -30.56 9.53 7.69
CA ASN A 166 -31.84 10.22 7.87
C ASN A 166 -32.90 9.37 8.60
N ARG A 167 -32.52 8.25 9.24
CA ARG A 167 -33.44 7.43 10.05
C ARG A 167 -33.37 7.82 11.52
N ASP A 168 -34.52 7.72 12.19
CA ASP A 168 -34.55 7.80 13.65
C ASP A 168 -33.68 6.70 14.26
N GLY A 169 -32.88 7.09 15.26
CA GLY A 169 -31.93 6.20 15.92
C GLY A 169 -30.55 6.11 15.25
N TYR A 170 -30.32 6.76 14.10
CA TYR A 170 -28.97 6.89 13.56
C TYR A 170 -28.06 7.70 14.49
N SER A 171 -26.78 7.31 14.53
CA SER A 171 -25.70 8.06 15.17
C SER A 171 -24.36 7.72 14.50
N ASP A 172 -23.42 8.66 14.50
CA ASP A 172 -22.14 8.53 13.80
C ASP A 172 -21.24 7.42 14.38
N ASP A 173 -21.48 6.98 15.62
CA ASP A 173 -20.81 5.84 16.24
C ASP A 173 -21.16 4.49 15.56
N MET A 174 -22.21 4.46 14.74
CA MET A 174 -22.55 3.29 13.93
C MET A 174 -21.62 3.11 12.70
N LEU A 175 -20.81 4.10 12.34
CA LEU A 175 -19.87 4.04 11.22
C LEU A 175 -18.61 3.24 11.60
N ILE A 176 -18.78 1.92 11.73
CA ILE A 176 -17.72 0.98 12.09
C ILE A 176 -17.38 0.12 10.89
N ASP A 177 -16.10 0.13 10.50
CA ASP A 177 -15.58 -0.83 9.53
C ASP A 177 -15.32 -2.17 10.25
N MET A 178 -16.18 -3.15 9.98
CA MET A 178 -16.09 -4.51 10.55
C MET A 178 -14.91 -5.34 9.99
N GLU A 179 -14.26 -4.86 8.93
CA GLU A 179 -13.09 -5.47 8.30
C GLU A 179 -11.81 -4.66 8.54
N ARG A 180 -11.85 -3.66 9.42
CA ARG A 180 -10.70 -2.81 9.75
C ARG A 180 -9.57 -3.66 10.31
N LYS A 181 -8.41 -3.63 9.65
CA LYS A 181 -7.23 -4.35 10.10
C LYS A 181 -6.48 -3.57 11.18
N ASP A 182 -5.66 -4.27 11.97
CA ASP A 182 -4.90 -3.64 13.06
C ASP A 182 -4.01 -2.48 12.61
N HIS A 183 -3.36 -2.59 11.45
CA HIS A 183 -2.49 -1.53 10.94
C HIS A 183 -3.27 -0.23 10.64
N GLU A 184 -4.48 -0.34 10.10
CA GLU A 184 -5.38 0.80 9.90
C GLU A 184 -5.84 1.39 11.23
N ALA A 185 -6.24 0.55 12.18
CA ALA A 185 -6.64 1.00 13.51
C ALA A 185 -5.50 1.77 14.22
N LYS A 186 -4.26 1.27 14.12
CA LYS A 186 -3.08 1.95 14.64
C LYS A 186 -2.77 3.26 13.92
N PHE A 187 -2.88 3.28 12.59
CA PHE A 187 -2.70 4.51 11.83
C PHE A 187 -3.74 5.57 12.23
N ILE A 188 -5.02 5.20 12.31
CA ILE A 188 -6.11 6.10 12.72
C ILE A 188 -5.89 6.64 14.14
N ASN A 189 -5.50 5.77 15.09
CA ASN A 189 -5.18 6.19 16.45
C ASN A 189 -3.94 7.12 16.50
N GLY A 190 -2.98 6.92 15.60
CA GLY A 190 -1.82 7.79 15.44
C GLY A 190 -2.21 9.18 14.95
N VAL A 191 -3.09 9.26 13.94
CA VAL A 191 -3.66 10.53 13.46
C VAL A 191 -4.45 11.22 14.57
N GLU A 192 -5.28 10.49 15.31
CA GLU A 192 -6.02 11.03 16.45
C GLU A 192 -5.08 11.61 17.53
N ALA A 193 -4.01 10.89 17.87
CA ALA A 193 -3.01 11.34 18.83
C ALA A 193 -2.23 12.56 18.32
N TYR A 194 -1.94 12.63 17.02
CA TYR A 194 -1.35 13.79 16.37
C TYR A 194 -2.24 15.03 16.51
N ASP A 195 -3.54 14.89 16.21
CA ASP A 195 -4.51 15.98 16.30
C ASP A 195 -4.71 16.44 17.76
N GLN A 196 -4.64 15.51 18.71
CA GLN A 196 -4.67 15.78 20.15
C GLN A 196 -3.34 16.32 20.70
N GLN A 197 -2.29 16.38 19.88
CA GLN A 197 -0.93 16.76 20.28
C GLN A 197 -0.33 15.89 21.40
N ASP A 198 -0.82 14.65 21.54
CA ASP A 198 -0.22 13.64 22.39
C ASP A 198 0.95 13.00 21.64
N TRP A 199 2.10 13.67 21.65
CA TRP A 199 3.26 13.27 20.86
C TRP A 199 3.83 11.91 21.27
N GLY A 200 3.70 11.55 22.55
CA GLY A 200 4.13 10.25 23.05
C GLY A 200 3.27 9.11 22.49
N ARG A 201 1.94 9.27 22.56
CA ARG A 201 1.00 8.33 21.93
C ARG A 201 1.16 8.32 20.42
N CYS A 202 1.34 9.48 19.78
CA CYS A 202 1.55 9.57 18.34
C CYS A 202 2.71 8.69 17.86
N VAL A 203 3.89 8.81 18.47
CA VAL A 203 5.05 7.98 18.11
C VAL A 203 4.71 6.48 18.29
N ASN A 204 4.17 6.10 19.44
CA ASN A 204 3.86 4.70 19.74
C ASN A 204 2.83 4.09 18.76
N GLU A 205 1.78 4.83 18.42
CA GLU A 205 0.72 4.34 17.51
C GLU A 205 1.24 4.23 16.08
N PHE A 206 2.03 5.18 15.58
CA PHE A 206 2.58 5.10 14.21
C PHE A 206 3.73 4.09 14.07
N GLU A 207 4.58 3.90 15.08
CA GLU A 207 5.56 2.81 15.09
C GLU A 207 4.85 1.45 15.03
N SER A 208 3.78 1.29 15.83
CA SER A 208 2.96 0.08 15.80
C SER A 208 2.20 -0.10 14.49
N ALA A 209 1.71 1.00 13.88
CA ALA A 209 1.07 0.97 12.57
C ALA A 209 2.05 0.48 11.50
N LEU A 210 3.27 1.02 11.50
CA LEU A 210 4.33 0.66 10.56
C LEU A 210 4.71 -0.82 10.66
N GLU A 211 4.98 -1.32 11.87
CA GLU A 211 5.28 -2.73 12.13
C GLU A 211 4.16 -3.64 11.59
N LYS A 212 2.90 -3.29 11.89
CA LYS A 212 1.75 -4.07 11.44
C LYS A 212 1.52 -3.97 9.94
N SER A 213 1.80 -2.83 9.32
CA SER A 213 1.77 -2.68 7.85
C SER A 213 2.78 -3.58 7.16
N ILE A 214 3.99 -3.73 7.72
CA ILE A 214 5.01 -4.67 7.20
C ILE A 214 4.49 -6.11 7.29
N ILE A 215 3.87 -6.50 8.40
CA ILE A 215 3.27 -7.83 8.58
C ILE A 215 2.14 -8.07 7.56
N GLN A 216 1.30 -7.06 7.30
CA GLN A 216 0.23 -7.16 6.31
C GLN A 216 0.75 -7.20 4.88
N ASP A 217 1.83 -6.49 4.56
CA ASP A 217 2.52 -6.59 3.26
C ASP A 217 3.03 -8.02 3.03
N GLU A 218 3.70 -8.61 4.03
CA GLU A 218 4.15 -9.99 3.95
C GLU A 218 2.98 -10.97 3.75
N LYS A 219 1.87 -10.80 4.50
CA LYS A 219 0.65 -11.62 4.32
C LYS A 219 0.12 -11.52 2.89
N CYS A 220 -0.02 -10.28 2.38
CA CYS A 220 -0.50 -10.03 1.02
C CYS A 220 0.40 -10.67 -0.04
N ARG A 221 1.72 -10.50 0.09
CA ARG A 221 2.70 -11.07 -0.83
C ARG A 221 2.63 -12.59 -0.86
N LEU A 222 2.52 -13.21 0.32
CA LEU A 222 2.32 -14.64 0.40
C LEU A 222 1.04 -15.04 -0.32
N LEU A 223 -0.09 -14.35 -0.13
CA LEU A 223 -1.36 -14.65 -0.81
C LEU A 223 -1.29 -14.57 -2.35
N CYS A 224 -0.40 -13.75 -2.92
CA CYS A 224 -0.24 -13.60 -4.36
C CYS A 224 0.29 -14.83 -5.11
N GLN A 225 1.02 -15.75 -4.44
CA GLN A 225 1.78 -16.79 -5.13
C GLN A 225 0.95 -17.87 -5.86
N ASP A 226 -0.36 -17.96 -5.62
CA ASP A 226 -1.30 -18.85 -6.34
C ASP A 226 -2.40 -18.04 -7.05
N LYS A 227 -2.14 -16.76 -7.31
CA LYS A 227 -3.04 -15.82 -7.98
C LYS A 227 -2.48 -15.44 -9.35
N ILE A 228 -1.96 -16.44 -10.06
CA ILE A 228 -1.50 -16.28 -11.43
C ILE A 228 -2.69 -15.88 -12.29
N ASP A 229 -2.53 -14.76 -12.99
CA ASP A 229 -3.42 -14.32 -14.05
C ASP A 229 -3.17 -15.19 -15.28
N TRP A 230 -3.96 -16.25 -15.42
CA TRP A 230 -3.84 -17.18 -16.54
C TRP A 230 -4.16 -16.54 -17.89
N SER A 231 -4.78 -15.35 -17.92
CA SER A 231 -5.02 -14.64 -19.19
C SER A 231 -3.73 -14.11 -19.82
N VAL A 232 -2.66 -13.92 -19.03
CA VAL A 232 -1.34 -13.53 -19.54
C VAL A 232 -0.42 -14.72 -19.82
N VAL A 233 -0.90 -15.95 -19.58
CA VAL A 233 -0.18 -17.20 -19.81
C VAL A 233 -0.93 -17.95 -20.91
N ASP A 234 -0.65 -17.66 -22.19
CA ASP A 234 -1.37 -18.28 -23.30
C ASP A 234 -0.47 -18.72 -24.46
N GLY A 235 -0.89 -19.79 -25.13
CA GLY A 235 -0.52 -20.18 -26.49
C GLY A 235 0.91 -20.65 -26.75
N ASN A 236 1.85 -20.40 -25.84
CA ASN A 236 3.26 -20.68 -26.06
C ASN A 236 3.73 -21.94 -25.29
N PRO A 237 4.29 -22.96 -25.96
CA PRO A 237 4.75 -24.18 -25.30
C PRO A 237 6.15 -24.06 -24.67
N GLU A 238 6.90 -22.98 -24.95
CA GLU A 238 8.26 -22.79 -24.45
C GLU A 238 8.25 -22.51 -22.94
N ILE A 239 9.00 -23.34 -22.20
CA ILE A 239 8.98 -23.32 -20.74
C ILE A 239 9.39 -21.97 -20.16
N ASP A 240 10.41 -21.31 -20.71
CA ASP A 240 10.89 -20.03 -20.19
C ASP A 240 9.90 -18.89 -20.43
N ILE A 241 9.12 -18.94 -21.52
CA ILE A 241 8.07 -17.96 -21.81
C ILE A 241 6.94 -18.11 -20.78
N LEU A 242 6.50 -19.35 -20.53
CA LEU A 242 5.49 -19.65 -19.52
C LEU A 242 5.94 -19.20 -18.12
N LEU A 243 7.18 -19.52 -17.73
CA LEU A 243 7.73 -19.13 -16.43
C LEU A 243 7.87 -17.62 -16.28
N ALA A 244 8.27 -16.90 -17.33
CA ALA A 244 8.39 -15.45 -17.32
C ALA A 244 7.02 -14.78 -17.08
N SER A 245 5.98 -15.17 -17.83
CA SER A 245 4.62 -14.64 -17.67
C SER A 245 4.03 -14.96 -16.30
N MET A 246 4.16 -16.21 -15.83
CA MET A 246 3.70 -16.61 -14.50
C MET A 246 4.38 -15.79 -13.39
N ARG A 247 5.70 -15.62 -13.48
CA ARG A 247 6.48 -14.87 -12.48
C ARG A 247 6.12 -13.38 -12.49
N ALA A 248 5.97 -12.79 -13.67
CA ALA A 248 5.55 -11.39 -13.81
C ALA A 248 4.16 -11.15 -13.23
N SER A 249 3.22 -12.07 -13.43
CA SER A 249 1.89 -11.99 -12.82
C SER A 249 1.96 -12.00 -11.29
N VAL A 250 2.72 -12.93 -10.69
CA VAL A 250 2.87 -13.02 -9.23
C VAL A 250 3.57 -11.78 -8.67
N ILE A 251 4.70 -11.36 -9.26
CA ILE A 251 5.47 -10.20 -8.77
C ILE A 251 4.64 -8.93 -8.87
N ARG A 252 3.82 -8.76 -9.92
CA ARG A 252 2.92 -7.61 -10.04
C ARG A 252 1.89 -7.56 -8.91
N CYS A 253 1.32 -8.71 -8.53
CA CYS A 253 0.46 -8.80 -7.35
C CYS A 253 1.22 -8.44 -6.06
N GLU A 254 2.41 -9.01 -5.86
CA GLU A 254 3.25 -8.78 -4.67
C GLU A 254 3.69 -7.30 -4.55
N HIS A 255 4.07 -6.68 -5.66
CA HIS A 255 4.50 -5.29 -5.71
C HIS A 255 3.34 -4.32 -5.37
N ASN A 256 2.13 -4.66 -5.81
CA ASN A 256 0.92 -3.88 -5.57
C ASN A 256 0.31 -4.05 -4.17
N CYS A 257 0.88 -4.90 -3.30
CA CYS A 257 0.38 -5.09 -1.95
C CYS A 257 0.33 -3.79 -1.13
N LEU A 258 1.36 -2.96 -1.22
CA LEU A 258 1.38 -1.67 -0.50
C LEU A 258 0.35 -0.67 -1.03
N TYR A 259 0.08 -0.67 -2.34
CA TYR A 259 -1.00 0.12 -2.92
C TYR A 259 -2.35 -0.28 -2.31
N LYS A 260 -2.62 -1.59 -2.19
CA LYS A 260 -3.84 -2.08 -1.53
C LYS A 260 -3.92 -1.68 -0.05
N LEU A 261 -2.78 -1.72 0.66
CA LEU A 261 -2.70 -1.37 2.08
C LEU A 261 -2.69 0.15 2.35
N ALA A 262 -2.48 0.98 1.33
CA ALA A 262 -2.53 2.44 1.43
C ALA A 262 -3.96 3.00 1.48
N ARG A 263 -4.98 2.16 1.33
CA ARG A 263 -6.37 2.55 1.62
C ARG A 263 -6.64 2.39 3.11
N ILE A 264 -6.74 3.51 3.83
CA ILE A 264 -7.02 3.56 5.26
C ILE A 264 -8.33 4.30 5.47
N ASN A 265 -9.32 3.62 6.06
CA ASN A 265 -10.66 4.19 6.32
C ASN A 265 -11.33 4.80 5.08
N GLY A 266 -11.10 4.20 3.90
CA GLY A 266 -11.65 4.64 2.62
C GLY A 266 -10.80 5.67 1.86
N HIS A 267 -9.82 6.27 2.51
CA HIS A 267 -8.93 7.27 1.92
C HIS A 267 -7.63 6.63 1.46
N TYR A 268 -7.17 7.01 0.27
CA TYR A 268 -5.85 6.64 -0.21
C TYR A 268 -4.80 7.60 0.36
N VAL A 269 -3.84 7.08 1.12
CA VAL A 269 -2.81 7.90 1.78
C VAL A 269 -1.56 8.11 0.92
N GLY A 270 -1.55 7.65 -0.33
CA GLY A 270 -0.39 7.68 -1.21
C GLY A 270 0.61 6.57 -0.85
N HIS A 271 1.90 6.89 -0.89
CA HIS A 271 2.93 5.92 -0.54
C HIS A 271 2.88 5.58 0.96
N LEU A 272 2.34 4.41 1.31
CA LEU A 272 2.06 4.00 2.70
C LEU A 272 3.23 4.24 3.67
N PHE A 273 4.45 3.82 3.31
CA PHE A 273 5.62 4.04 4.17
C PHE A 273 5.98 5.52 4.32
N ALA A 274 5.85 6.33 3.25
CA ALA A 274 6.13 7.75 3.31
C ALA A 274 5.11 8.45 4.22
N ALA A 275 3.84 8.08 4.15
CA ALA A 275 2.81 8.58 5.05
C ALA A 275 3.13 8.29 6.52
N HIS A 276 3.57 7.07 6.86
CA HIS A 276 4.02 6.75 8.23
C HIS A 276 5.20 7.63 8.66
N PHE A 277 6.22 7.76 7.81
CA PHE A 277 7.41 8.54 8.14
C PHE A 277 7.14 10.05 8.20
N GLU A 278 6.16 10.58 7.47
CA GLU A 278 5.77 11.98 7.60
C GLU A 278 5.26 12.31 9.00
N TYR A 279 4.32 11.49 9.51
CA TYR A 279 3.79 11.64 10.86
C TYR A 279 4.85 11.36 11.94
N LEU A 280 5.61 10.26 11.81
CA LEU A 280 6.67 9.91 12.77
C LEU A 280 7.72 11.02 12.88
N HIS A 281 8.13 11.61 11.75
CA HIS A 281 9.08 12.71 11.73
C HIS A 281 8.58 13.87 12.58
N PHE A 282 7.34 14.31 12.36
CA PHE A 282 6.78 15.44 13.09
C PHE A 282 6.60 15.13 14.57
N CYS A 283 6.13 13.93 14.92
CA CYS A 283 5.95 13.52 16.30
C CYS A 283 7.30 13.43 17.04
N HIS A 284 8.35 12.85 16.43
CA HIS A 284 9.71 12.91 17.00
C HIS A 284 10.22 14.33 17.16
N PHE A 285 10.01 15.20 16.17
CA PHE A 285 10.40 16.61 16.25
C PHE A 285 9.74 17.31 17.45
N LYS A 286 8.43 17.12 17.65
CA LYS A 286 7.68 17.69 18.78
C LYS A 286 8.14 17.14 20.13
N MET A 287 8.60 15.88 20.17
CA MET A 287 9.25 15.28 21.33
C MET A 287 10.72 15.71 21.52
N GLN A 288 11.25 16.59 20.68
CA GLN A 288 12.65 17.02 20.68
C GLN A 288 13.64 15.85 20.46
N ARG A 289 13.18 14.78 19.81
CA ARG A 289 13.96 13.59 19.45
C ARG A 289 14.62 13.79 18.08
N GLY A 290 15.67 14.60 18.07
CA GLY A 290 16.32 15.08 16.85
C GLY A 290 16.95 14.01 15.97
N ALA A 291 17.57 12.99 16.58
CA ALA A 291 18.21 11.91 15.84
C ALA A 291 17.17 11.02 15.14
N GLU A 292 16.10 10.69 15.85
CA GLU A 292 14.97 9.89 15.35
C GLU A 292 14.18 10.65 14.27
N ALA A 293 14.00 11.96 14.44
CA ALA A 293 13.42 12.82 13.40
C ALA A 293 14.29 12.82 12.12
N ALA A 294 15.61 12.92 12.25
CA ALA A 294 16.55 12.89 11.12
C ALA A 294 16.59 11.52 10.42
N GLN A 295 16.56 10.41 11.16
CA GLN A 295 16.48 9.07 10.56
C GLN A 295 15.14 8.86 9.84
N THR A 296 14.04 9.33 10.43
CA THR A 296 12.72 9.24 9.80
C THR A 296 12.65 10.05 8.50
N VAL A 297 13.26 11.23 8.45
CA VAL A 297 13.45 12.01 7.22
C VAL A 297 14.20 11.20 6.15
N ALA A 298 15.28 10.50 6.54
CA ALA A 298 16.04 9.67 5.62
C ALA A 298 15.22 8.47 5.12
N ASN A 299 14.44 7.82 5.99
CA ASN A 299 13.51 6.75 5.62
C ASN A 299 12.44 7.22 4.63
N TYR A 300 11.85 8.39 4.86
CA TYR A 300 10.84 8.98 3.97
C TYR A 300 11.41 9.20 2.56
N LEU A 301 12.63 9.76 2.46
CA LEU A 301 13.25 10.17 1.19
C LEU A 301 13.60 8.99 0.27
N LEU A 302 13.54 7.75 0.76
CA LEU A 302 13.62 6.55 -0.09
C LEU A 302 12.37 6.38 -0.96
N PHE A 303 11.21 6.86 -0.50
CA PHE A 303 9.91 6.59 -1.13
C PHE A 303 9.27 7.80 -1.80
N ASP A 304 9.52 9.01 -1.28
CA ASP A 304 9.08 10.27 -1.88
C ASP A 304 10.17 11.33 -1.71
N ASP A 305 10.50 12.02 -2.80
CA ASP A 305 11.48 13.11 -2.86
C ASP A 305 10.90 14.50 -2.46
N SER A 306 9.85 14.51 -1.65
CA SER A 306 9.09 15.69 -1.20
C SER A 306 9.98 16.89 -0.88
N PRO A 307 9.73 18.06 -1.50
CA PRO A 307 10.44 19.28 -1.16
C PRO A 307 10.36 19.61 0.33
N LEU A 308 9.23 19.35 0.98
CA LEU A 308 9.08 19.60 2.41
C LEU A 308 9.99 18.69 3.24
N MET A 309 10.10 17.41 2.88
CA MET A 309 10.99 16.50 3.61
C MET A 309 12.46 16.79 3.36
N ARG A 310 12.81 17.20 2.13
CA ARG A 310 14.16 17.70 1.82
C ARG A 310 14.48 18.98 2.60
N ARG A 311 13.51 19.89 2.75
CA ARG A 311 13.65 21.08 3.61
C ARG A 311 13.94 20.69 5.06
N ASN A 312 13.24 19.68 5.58
CA ASN A 312 13.47 19.18 6.94
C ASN A 312 14.87 18.60 7.08
N ARG A 313 15.34 17.81 6.09
CA ARG A 313 16.73 17.34 6.04
C ARG A 313 17.72 18.52 6.07
N TYR A 314 17.51 19.53 5.23
CA TYR A 314 18.34 20.73 5.19
C TYR A 314 18.39 21.45 6.55
N PHE A 315 17.22 21.64 7.18
CA PHE A 315 17.10 22.27 8.49
C PHE A 315 17.87 21.51 9.57
N TYR A 316 17.66 20.20 9.69
CA TYR A 316 18.38 19.35 10.64
C TYR A 316 19.87 19.26 10.33
N GLY A 317 20.26 19.28 9.05
CA GLY A 317 21.65 19.31 8.62
C GLY A 317 22.38 20.56 9.13
N LYS A 318 21.75 21.74 9.02
CA LYS A 318 22.28 22.99 9.60
C LYS A 318 22.38 22.93 11.12
N GLN A 319 21.36 22.38 11.77
CA GLN A 319 21.26 22.33 13.24
C GLN A 319 22.25 21.37 13.87
N TYR A 320 22.31 20.13 13.38
CA TYR A 320 23.11 19.06 14.00
C TYR A 320 24.51 18.92 13.39
N LYS A 321 24.69 19.30 12.11
CA LYS A 321 25.96 19.16 11.37
C LYS A 321 26.55 17.75 11.43
N LYS A 322 25.68 16.74 11.42
CA LYS A 322 26.02 15.31 11.50
C LYS A 322 25.26 14.54 10.42
N ASN A 323 25.91 14.30 9.29
CA ASN A 323 25.28 13.61 8.16
C ASN A 323 24.89 12.15 8.49
N GLU A 324 25.60 11.51 9.42
CA GLU A 324 25.32 10.15 9.90
C GLU A 324 23.92 9.98 10.52
N LEU A 325 23.30 11.06 11.01
CA LEU A 325 21.93 11.03 11.53
C LEU A 325 20.88 10.78 10.44
N PHE A 326 21.23 11.01 9.16
CA PHE A 326 20.35 10.78 8.01
C PHE A 326 20.65 9.44 7.35
N THR A 327 20.81 8.40 8.16
CA THR A 327 20.99 7.02 7.69
C THR A 327 19.67 6.27 7.84
N PRO A 328 19.05 5.82 6.73
CA PRO A 328 17.83 5.02 6.79
C PRO A 328 18.05 3.73 7.61
N SER A 329 16.99 3.22 8.24
CA SER A 329 17.09 1.96 8.96
C SER A 329 17.24 0.78 8.01
N GLN A 330 17.92 -0.28 8.46
CA GLN A 330 18.21 -1.43 7.61
C GLN A 330 16.93 -2.13 7.12
N GLU A 331 15.91 -2.27 7.98
CA GLU A 331 14.63 -2.88 7.61
C GLU A 331 13.94 -2.11 6.46
N VAL A 332 13.96 -0.78 6.52
CA VAL A 332 13.38 0.08 5.50
C VAL A 332 14.19 0.03 4.21
N LEU A 333 15.53 -0.03 4.30
CA LEU A 333 16.40 -0.24 3.13
C LEU A 333 16.11 -1.57 2.45
N ASP A 334 15.89 -2.65 3.20
CA ASP A 334 15.62 -3.97 2.61
C ASP A 334 14.26 -3.99 1.90
N ILE A 335 13.24 -3.34 2.47
CA ILE A 335 11.94 -3.15 1.82
C ILE A 335 12.08 -2.32 0.54
N TYR A 336 12.80 -1.19 0.60
CA TYR A 336 13.05 -0.33 -0.54
C TYR A 336 13.76 -1.08 -1.66
N ARG A 337 14.87 -1.76 -1.34
CA ARG A 337 15.66 -2.52 -2.32
C ARG A 337 14.85 -3.60 -3.02
N ARG A 338 14.07 -4.37 -2.26
CA ARG A 338 13.18 -5.40 -2.83
C ARG A 338 12.20 -4.78 -3.82
N ARG A 339 11.54 -3.68 -3.44
CA ARG A 339 10.55 -3.01 -4.28
C ARG A 339 11.15 -2.41 -5.54
N ASP A 340 12.33 -1.80 -5.44
CA ASP A 340 13.03 -1.23 -6.58
C ASP A 340 13.39 -2.31 -7.61
N LEU A 341 13.91 -3.46 -7.17
CA LEU A 341 14.19 -4.59 -8.06
C LEU A 341 12.93 -5.19 -8.69
N GLU A 342 11.85 -5.30 -7.94
CA GLU A 342 10.54 -5.74 -8.45
C GLU A 342 10.02 -4.77 -9.52
N ALA A 343 10.09 -3.46 -9.28
CA ALA A 343 9.67 -2.44 -10.24
C ALA A 343 10.49 -2.51 -11.52
N ARG A 344 11.83 -2.60 -11.43
CA ARG A 344 12.71 -2.74 -12.59
C ARG A 344 12.42 -4.01 -13.39
N PHE A 345 12.16 -5.13 -12.70
CA PHE A 345 11.77 -6.39 -13.35
C PHE A 345 10.43 -6.26 -14.07
N LEU A 346 9.41 -5.67 -13.42
CA LEU A 346 8.10 -5.45 -14.04
C LEU A 346 8.19 -4.50 -15.23
N GLU A 347 8.98 -3.43 -15.12
CA GLU A 347 9.22 -2.49 -16.22
C GLU A 347 9.84 -3.19 -17.44
N PHE A 348 10.81 -4.09 -17.23
CA PHE A 348 11.36 -4.92 -18.31
C PHE A 348 10.28 -5.78 -18.97
N MET A 349 9.47 -6.47 -18.16
CA MET A 349 8.38 -7.32 -18.67
C MET A 349 7.35 -6.50 -19.47
N GLU A 350 6.91 -5.37 -18.93
CA GLU A 350 5.90 -4.50 -19.54
C GLU A 350 6.40 -3.78 -20.80
N LYS A 351 7.70 -3.49 -20.90
CA LYS A 351 8.25 -2.84 -22.10
C LYS A 351 8.59 -3.82 -23.21
N ARG A 352 8.95 -5.07 -22.90
CA ARG A 352 9.53 -6.02 -23.88
C ARG A 352 8.59 -7.14 -24.29
N PHE A 353 7.60 -7.49 -23.48
CA PHE A 353 6.66 -8.58 -23.78
C PHE A 353 5.29 -8.08 -24.27
N VAL A 354 5.14 -6.77 -24.53
CA VAL A 354 3.91 -6.22 -25.10
C VAL A 354 3.90 -6.39 -26.61
N VAL A 355 3.16 -7.40 -27.08
CA VAL A 355 2.94 -7.64 -28.50
C VAL A 355 1.96 -6.59 -29.05
N LYS A 356 2.41 -5.79 -30.03
CA LYS A 356 1.55 -4.85 -30.76
C LYS A 356 1.53 -5.26 -32.22
N ASP A 357 0.33 -5.36 -32.79
CA ASP A 357 0.13 -5.77 -34.19
C ASP A 357 0.80 -7.12 -34.55
N GLY A 358 0.89 -8.02 -33.58
CA GLY A 358 1.53 -9.34 -33.74
C GLY A 358 3.07 -9.31 -33.66
N GLU A 359 3.67 -8.14 -33.44
CA GLU A 359 5.11 -7.96 -33.34
C GLU A 359 5.55 -7.62 -31.91
N LEU A 360 6.71 -8.15 -31.53
CA LEU A 360 7.40 -7.71 -30.32
C LEU A 360 8.05 -6.33 -30.58
N PRO A 361 8.31 -5.55 -29.51
CA PRO A 361 9.11 -4.35 -29.60
C PRO A 361 10.48 -4.63 -30.26
N PRO A 362 11.07 -3.66 -30.99
CA PRO A 362 12.40 -3.84 -31.57
C PRO A 362 13.44 -4.19 -30.51
N GLU A 363 14.32 -5.15 -30.83
CA GLU A 363 15.42 -5.56 -29.96
C GLU A 363 16.30 -4.36 -29.60
N GLN A 364 16.65 -4.22 -28.32
CA GLN A 364 17.57 -3.21 -27.82
C GLN A 364 18.84 -3.87 -27.26
N ALA A 365 19.91 -3.08 -27.14
CA ALA A 365 21.20 -3.62 -26.70
C ALA A 365 21.16 -4.12 -25.24
N ASP A 366 20.31 -3.52 -24.42
CA ASP A 366 20.15 -3.83 -22.99
C ASP A 366 19.19 -5.01 -22.72
N ASP A 367 18.53 -5.58 -23.73
CA ASP A 367 17.73 -6.81 -23.63
C ASP A 367 18.52 -7.99 -23.03
N ARG A 368 19.84 -7.97 -23.22
CA ARG A 368 20.77 -9.02 -22.81
C ARG A 368 21.56 -8.67 -21.55
N ASN A 369 21.31 -7.49 -20.97
CA ASN A 369 21.97 -7.09 -19.74
C ASN A 369 21.32 -7.79 -18.55
N PRO A 370 22.11 -8.24 -17.56
CA PRO A 370 21.55 -8.70 -16.29
C PRO A 370 20.81 -7.54 -15.60
N LEU A 371 19.75 -7.86 -14.85
CA LEU A 371 19.07 -6.88 -14.00
C LEU A 371 20.10 -6.25 -13.06
N SER A 372 20.22 -4.92 -13.12
CA SER A 372 21.12 -4.20 -12.22
C SER A 372 20.65 -4.35 -10.78
N LEU A 373 21.51 -4.93 -9.94
CA LEU A 373 21.31 -5.06 -8.51
C LEU A 373 21.85 -3.86 -7.72
N ASP A 374 22.45 -2.90 -8.42
CA ASP A 374 22.97 -1.67 -7.82
C ASP A 374 21.79 -0.74 -7.54
N ILE A 375 21.61 -0.43 -6.26
CA ILE A 375 20.51 0.39 -5.74
C ILE A 375 21.14 1.55 -5.00
N HIS A 376 21.03 2.74 -5.59
CA HIS A 376 21.53 3.97 -5.02
C HIS A 376 20.54 4.47 -3.97
N VAL A 377 20.97 4.49 -2.72
CA VAL A 377 20.18 4.97 -1.58
C VAL A 377 20.74 6.28 -1.01
N GLU A 378 21.84 6.77 -1.57
CA GLU A 378 22.45 8.02 -1.18
C GLU A 378 21.59 9.21 -1.61
N ASP A 379 21.33 10.11 -0.67
CA ASP A 379 20.68 11.37 -0.96
C ASP A 379 21.66 12.36 -1.61
N ASN A 380 21.62 12.40 -2.94
CA ASN A 380 22.48 13.22 -3.79
C ASN A 380 21.91 14.62 -4.07
N PHE A 381 20.89 15.06 -3.33
CA PHE A 381 20.33 16.41 -3.53
C PHE A 381 21.34 17.49 -3.10
N PRO A 382 21.55 18.54 -3.92
CA PRO A 382 22.62 19.51 -3.72
C PRO A 382 22.25 20.58 -2.66
N TYR A 383 22.15 20.17 -1.40
CA TYR A 383 21.78 21.03 -0.28
C TYR A 383 22.69 22.26 -0.11
N GLU A 384 23.96 22.14 -0.50
CA GLU A 384 24.96 23.21 -0.47
C GLU A 384 24.66 24.36 -1.44
N GLN A 385 23.83 24.14 -2.46
CA GLN A 385 23.43 25.18 -3.42
C GLN A 385 22.31 26.07 -2.87
N ILE A 386 21.53 25.60 -1.88
CA ILE A 386 20.35 26.31 -1.35
C ILE A 386 20.69 27.72 -0.85
N PRO A 387 21.73 27.95 -0.01
CA PRO A 387 22.08 29.30 0.46
C PRO A 387 22.47 30.28 -0.66
N SER A 388 22.84 29.77 -1.85
CA SER A 388 23.29 30.58 -2.98
C SER A 388 22.20 30.93 -3.98
N LEU A 389 20.98 30.39 -3.81
CA LEU A 389 19.87 30.64 -4.73
C LEU A 389 19.51 32.13 -4.81
N MET A 390 19.63 32.85 -3.69
CA MET A 390 19.22 34.24 -3.58
C MET A 390 20.19 35.06 -2.74
N THR A 391 20.45 36.28 -3.19
CA THR A 391 21.22 37.30 -2.49
C THR A 391 20.32 38.31 -1.77
N SER A 392 20.88 39.04 -0.80
CA SER A 392 20.14 40.06 -0.06
C SER A 392 19.56 41.18 -0.93
N SER A 393 20.24 41.54 -2.04
CA SER A 393 19.74 42.50 -3.03
C SER A 393 18.55 41.96 -3.80
N GLU A 394 18.58 40.69 -4.18
CA GLU A 394 17.50 40.02 -4.90
C GLU A 394 16.23 39.86 -4.04
N CYS A 395 16.39 39.56 -2.74
CA CYS A 395 15.25 39.59 -1.81
C CYS A 395 14.58 40.97 -1.70
N LYS A 396 15.33 42.06 -1.87
CA LYS A 396 14.76 43.41 -1.91
C LYS A 396 13.88 43.61 -3.16
N ILE A 397 14.27 43.06 -4.30
CA ILE A 397 13.48 43.08 -5.54
C ILE A 397 12.13 42.37 -5.32
N LEU A 398 12.15 41.17 -4.71
CA LEU A 398 10.92 40.41 -4.44
C LEU A 398 9.93 41.13 -3.51
N ARG A 399 10.44 41.88 -2.52
CA ARG A 399 9.62 42.67 -1.59
C ARG A 399 9.09 43.98 -2.17
N SER A 400 9.60 44.42 -3.32
CA SER A 400 9.19 45.68 -3.94
C SER A 400 7.71 45.63 -4.33
N ALA A 401 6.94 46.59 -3.81
CA ALA A 401 5.53 46.73 -4.15
C ALA A 401 5.29 47.58 -5.43
N LEU A 402 6.31 48.31 -5.90
CA LEU A 402 6.16 49.37 -6.90
C LEU A 402 6.54 48.94 -8.32
N ASP A 403 7.61 48.15 -8.49
CA ASP A 403 8.09 47.71 -9.79
C ASP A 403 7.91 46.20 -9.96
N THR A 404 6.86 45.81 -10.68
CA THR A 404 6.63 44.40 -10.99
C THR A 404 7.51 43.93 -12.14
N ARG A 405 8.02 44.79 -13.04
CA ARG A 405 8.81 44.34 -14.19
C ARG A 405 10.17 43.80 -13.77
N GLU A 406 10.85 44.51 -12.88
CA GLU A 406 12.13 44.04 -12.30
C GLU A 406 11.91 42.74 -11.52
N ARG A 407 10.84 42.68 -10.72
CA ARG A 407 10.45 41.48 -9.97
C ARG A 407 10.13 40.30 -10.88
N ASP A 408 9.33 40.50 -11.92
CA ASP A 408 8.93 39.44 -12.86
C ASP A 408 10.14 38.95 -13.68
N GLY A 409 11.09 39.84 -13.99
CA GLY A 409 12.37 39.49 -14.60
C GLY A 409 13.20 38.59 -13.68
N PHE A 410 13.40 39.01 -12.42
CA PHE A 410 14.15 38.22 -11.45
C PHE A 410 13.47 36.89 -11.11
N VAL A 411 12.13 36.86 -11.00
CA VAL A 411 11.38 35.61 -10.75
C VAL A 411 11.66 34.57 -11.83
N LYS A 412 11.77 34.96 -13.11
CA LYS A 412 12.14 34.05 -14.20
C LYS A 412 13.55 33.50 -14.05
N GLU A 413 14.50 34.34 -13.64
CA GLU A 413 15.87 33.89 -13.36
C GLU A 413 15.90 32.93 -12.16
N LEU A 414 15.20 33.28 -11.08
CA LEU A 414 15.12 32.46 -9.87
C LEU A 414 14.44 31.12 -10.15
N GLU A 415 13.40 31.08 -10.98
CA GLU A 415 12.76 29.84 -11.41
C GLU A 415 13.76 28.89 -12.09
N GLN A 416 14.68 29.41 -12.90
CA GLN A 416 15.76 28.60 -13.48
C GLN A 416 16.74 28.08 -12.41
N ARG A 417 17.06 28.88 -11.39
CA ARG A 417 17.92 28.44 -10.28
C ARG A 417 17.24 27.36 -9.41
N VAL A 418 15.92 27.46 -9.24
CA VAL A 418 15.11 26.51 -8.46
C VAL A 418 14.90 25.17 -9.19
N LYS A 419 15.35 25.03 -10.45
CA LYS A 419 15.36 23.75 -11.19
C LYS A 419 16.26 22.65 -10.60
N LEU A 420 16.77 22.83 -9.36
CA LEU A 420 17.11 21.71 -8.47
C LEU A 420 15.93 20.73 -8.31
N TRP A 421 14.70 21.22 -8.43
CA TRP A 421 13.48 20.45 -8.67
C TRP A 421 13.09 20.58 -10.13
N PRO A 422 13.31 19.58 -11.00
CA PRO A 422 13.13 19.74 -12.45
C PRO A 422 11.72 20.18 -12.86
N ASN A 423 10.70 19.74 -12.13
CA ASN A 423 9.29 20.05 -12.40
C ASN A 423 8.78 21.27 -11.62
N SER A 424 9.65 22.06 -10.98
CA SER A 424 9.21 23.25 -10.25
C SER A 424 8.77 24.36 -11.20
N SER A 425 7.65 25.00 -10.92
CA SER A 425 7.19 26.21 -11.59
C SER A 425 6.94 27.32 -10.58
N TYR A 426 7.10 28.58 -11.00
CA TYR A 426 6.76 29.72 -10.17
C TYR A 426 5.26 29.76 -9.88
N SER A 427 4.91 30.00 -8.61
CA SER A 427 3.53 30.17 -8.16
C SER A 427 3.22 31.64 -7.90
N ASN A 428 3.82 32.22 -6.86
CA ASN A 428 3.61 33.62 -6.51
C ASN A 428 4.73 34.18 -5.60
N VAL A 429 4.76 35.51 -5.49
CA VAL A 429 5.42 36.22 -4.40
C VAL A 429 4.33 36.81 -3.53
N THR A 430 4.37 36.54 -2.22
CA THR A 430 3.37 37.03 -1.28
C THR A 430 4.02 37.61 -0.03
N CYS A 431 3.48 38.74 0.42
CA CYS A 431 3.95 39.46 1.60
C CYS A 431 2.78 39.69 2.56
N GLY A 432 2.98 39.35 3.83
CA GLY A 432 2.01 39.67 4.86
C GLY A 432 2.36 39.09 6.22
N SER A 433 1.88 39.75 7.27
CA SER A 433 2.13 39.35 8.66
C SER A 433 1.46 38.04 9.12
N PRO A 434 0.21 37.71 8.70
CA PRO A 434 -0.42 36.45 9.10
C PRO A 434 0.31 35.23 8.54
N VAL A 435 0.30 34.12 9.27
CA VAL A 435 0.76 32.83 8.75
C VAL A 435 -0.18 32.37 7.63
N ARG A 436 0.38 31.91 6.52
CA ARG A 436 -0.32 31.41 5.34
C ARG A 436 0.21 30.05 4.93
N GLU A 437 -0.64 29.26 4.29
CA GLU A 437 -0.27 27.98 3.69
C GLU A 437 0.00 28.16 2.20
N ALA A 438 1.04 27.51 1.67
CA ALA A 438 1.24 27.39 0.24
C ALA A 438 0.10 26.58 -0.41
N GLN A 439 -0.45 27.07 -1.52
CA GLN A 439 -1.64 26.50 -2.17
C GLN A 439 -1.38 25.26 -3.04
N CYS A 440 -0.14 24.77 -3.12
CA CYS A 440 0.20 23.55 -3.82
C CYS A 440 0.69 22.47 -2.86
N SER A 441 0.47 21.20 -3.23
CA SER A 441 0.79 20.03 -2.41
C SER A 441 2.30 19.89 -2.15
N ARG A 442 3.14 20.16 -3.17
CA ARG A 442 4.61 20.06 -3.11
C ARG A 442 5.26 21.45 -3.21
N ALA A 443 5.05 22.26 -2.18
CA ALA A 443 5.53 23.63 -2.15
C ALA A 443 7.03 23.74 -1.85
N ILE A 444 7.70 24.65 -2.57
CA ILE A 444 9.08 25.09 -2.31
C ILE A 444 8.99 26.58 -1.99
N VAL A 445 9.29 26.95 -0.74
CA VAL A 445 9.09 28.32 -0.25
C VAL A 445 10.42 28.90 0.23
N PHE A 446 10.79 30.07 -0.30
CA PHE A 446 11.97 30.80 0.15
C PHE A 446 11.58 32.15 0.74
N SER A 447 12.16 32.49 1.89
CA SER A 447 11.98 33.80 2.51
C SER A 447 12.58 34.89 1.63
N ALA A 448 11.86 35.99 1.48
CA ALA A 448 12.35 37.24 0.91
C ALA A 448 12.55 38.32 1.98
N GLU A 449 12.35 38.00 3.27
CA GLU A 449 12.56 38.92 4.37
C GLU A 449 14.04 39.30 4.53
N HIS A 450 14.29 40.45 5.17
CA HIS A 450 15.67 40.97 5.26
C HIS A 450 16.59 40.08 6.10
N ASN A 451 16.07 39.52 7.20
CA ASN A 451 16.87 38.85 8.23
C ASN A 451 17.17 37.38 7.92
N ASP A 452 16.36 36.75 7.05
CA ASP A 452 16.47 35.35 6.66
C ASP A 452 16.29 35.17 5.14
N CYS A 453 16.68 36.18 4.36
CA CYS A 453 16.66 36.15 2.90
C CYS A 453 17.21 34.83 2.33
N GLY A 454 16.42 34.18 1.48
CA GLY A 454 16.76 32.90 0.85
C GLY A 454 16.61 31.68 1.76
N GLU A 455 16.19 31.84 3.02
CA GLU A 455 15.97 30.69 3.90
C GLU A 455 14.82 29.83 3.36
N TRP A 456 15.05 28.52 3.32
CA TRP A 456 14.07 27.55 2.86
C TRP A 456 13.04 27.29 3.95
N LEU A 457 11.84 27.84 3.74
CA LEU A 457 10.72 27.78 4.67
C LEU A 457 9.90 26.50 4.49
N GLY A 458 9.03 26.22 5.46
CA GLY A 458 8.03 25.15 5.36
C GLY A 458 6.79 25.60 4.60
N LYS A 459 5.78 24.71 4.52
CA LYS A 459 4.49 24.98 3.86
C LYS A 459 3.72 26.14 4.49
N TRP A 460 3.88 26.32 5.81
CA TRP A 460 3.28 27.41 6.58
C TRP A 460 4.32 28.49 6.87
N PHE A 461 4.08 29.72 6.44
CA PHE A 461 5.02 30.82 6.52
C PHE A 461 4.33 32.18 6.69
N ASN A 462 5.06 33.17 7.19
CA ASN A 462 4.65 34.57 7.25
C ASN A 462 5.73 35.46 6.61
N GLY A 463 5.55 36.78 6.69
CA GLY A 463 6.47 37.74 6.06
C GLY A 463 6.33 37.74 4.55
N CYS A 464 7.38 38.14 3.85
CA CYS A 464 7.52 38.05 2.41
C CYS A 464 8.21 36.76 2.00
N ALA A 465 7.62 36.01 1.07
CA ALA A 465 8.20 34.80 0.52
C ALA A 465 7.85 34.64 -0.97
N VAL A 466 8.73 33.93 -1.68
CA VAL A 466 8.45 33.42 -3.03
C VAL A 466 8.14 31.93 -2.95
N VAL A 467 7.09 31.53 -3.66
CA VAL A 467 6.57 30.16 -3.69
C VAL A 467 6.74 29.59 -5.10
N PHE A 468 7.30 28.39 -5.16
CA PHE A 468 7.32 27.53 -6.34
C PHE A 468 6.56 26.24 -6.02
N CYS A 469 6.03 25.59 -7.05
CA CYS A 469 5.30 24.34 -6.93
C CYS A 469 6.00 23.27 -7.76
N ASP A 470 6.37 22.15 -7.12
CA ASP A 470 6.86 20.98 -7.83
C ASP A 470 5.67 20.22 -8.44
N GLU A 471 5.51 20.31 -9.76
CA GLU A 471 4.39 19.70 -10.49
C GLU A 471 4.58 18.21 -10.79
N LYS A 472 5.52 17.55 -10.10
CA LYS A 472 5.72 16.10 -10.22
C LYS A 472 4.40 15.37 -9.94
N LYS A 473 3.91 14.64 -10.95
CA LYS A 473 2.79 13.71 -10.77
C LYS A 473 3.25 12.61 -9.82
N ILE A 474 2.64 12.55 -8.65
CA ILE A 474 2.70 11.38 -7.79
C ILE A 474 1.81 10.36 -8.49
N ILE A 475 2.41 9.31 -9.04
CA ILE A 475 1.63 8.19 -9.56
C ILE A 475 1.10 7.48 -8.31
N ASP A 476 -0.21 7.58 -8.11
CA ASP A 476 -0.91 6.90 -7.02
C ASP A 476 -0.76 5.38 -7.11
#